data_AF-A0A831T791-F1
#
_entry.id   AF-A0A831T791-F1
#
_cell.length_a   1.000
_cell.length_b   1.000
_cell.length_c   1.000
_cell.angle_alpha   90.00
_cell.angle_beta   90.00
_cell.angle_gamma   90.00
#
_symmetry.space_group_name_H-M   'P 1'
#
loop_
_entity.id
_entity.type
_entity.pdbx_description
1 polymer ?
#
loop_
_entity_poly.entity_id
_entity_poly.type
_entity_poly.pdbx_seq_one_letter_code
_entity_poly.pdbx_strand_id
1 'polypeptide(L)'
;MLGSARLSRQGSATLSRRGAPRAFSEQEQMVSPKVVGEQVRCPLCNEYSQLLRVSKAAKLADVSRRTIYRYIEEGTVYAVRVAGKTYRVCSGCLLKQVLYGR
;
A
#
# COMPACT_ATOMS: atom_id res chain seq x y z
N MET A 1 -13.59 -14.46 63.76
CA MET A 1 -12.27 -13.82 63.93
C MET A 1 -11.21 -14.67 63.24
N LEU A 2 -10.33 -14.03 62.46
CA LEU A 2 -8.93 -14.40 62.17
C LEU A 2 -8.68 -15.86 61.72
N GLY A 3 -8.21 -16.20 60.53
CA GLY A 3 -7.23 -15.52 59.68
C GLY A 3 -6.19 -16.54 59.21
N SER A 4 -5.38 -16.10 58.24
CA SER A 4 -4.06 -16.64 57.86
C SER A 4 -3.96 -17.56 56.65
N ALA A 5 -3.36 -16.95 55.63
CA ALA A 5 -2.86 -17.44 54.37
C ALA A 5 -1.58 -18.30 54.48
N ARG A 6 -1.22 -18.94 53.36
CA ARG A 6 0.13 -19.01 52.73
C ARG A 6 -0.01 -19.70 51.36
N LEU A 7 0.23 -19.02 50.23
CA LEU A 7 1.50 -18.95 49.49
C LEU A 7 2.06 -20.35 49.15
N SER A 8 2.22 -20.78 47.89
CA SER A 8 3.21 -20.29 46.92
C SER A 8 3.08 -21.09 45.60
N ARG A 9 3.07 -20.44 44.43
CA ARG A 9 4.20 -20.19 43.48
C ARG A 9 4.44 -21.28 42.41
N GLN A 10 4.37 -20.81 41.14
CA GLN A 10 5.23 -21.08 39.95
C GLN A 10 4.35 -21.38 38.73
N GLY A 11 4.23 -20.47 37.76
CA GLY A 11 5.15 -20.27 36.62
C GLY A 11 4.33 -20.53 35.34
N SER A 12 4.54 -19.99 34.15
CA SER A 12 5.60 -19.18 33.57
C SER A 12 5.06 -18.51 32.30
N ALA A 13 5.72 -17.42 31.94
CA ALA A 13 5.43 -16.51 30.83
C ALA A 13 5.28 -17.18 29.44
N THR A 14 4.46 -16.58 28.58
CA THR A 14 4.84 -16.36 27.18
C THR A 14 4.35 -15.01 26.66
N LEU A 15 5.24 -14.41 25.88
CA LEU A 15 5.21 -13.13 25.20
C LEU A 15 3.90 -12.87 24.42
N SER A 16 3.40 -11.63 24.46
CA SER A 16 2.92 -11.02 23.22
C SER A 16 3.36 -9.58 23.11
N ARG A 17 4.03 -9.32 21.99
CA ARG A 17 4.93 -8.21 21.76
C ARG A 17 4.16 -6.91 21.57
N ARG A 18 4.75 -5.85 22.13
CA ARG A 18 4.41 -4.45 21.90
C ARG A 18 4.40 -4.17 20.39
N GLY A 19 3.22 -3.97 19.81
CA GLY A 19 3.06 -3.31 18.52
C GLY A 19 2.87 -1.82 18.77
N ALA A 20 3.93 -1.04 18.65
CA ALA A 20 3.86 0.41 18.70
C ALA A 20 2.99 0.92 17.53
N PRO A 21 2.11 1.92 17.74
CA PRO A 21 1.54 2.66 16.62
C PRO A 21 2.68 3.40 15.93
N ARG A 22 3.02 2.99 14.71
CA ARG A 22 3.92 3.75 13.84
C ARG A 22 3.27 5.12 13.61
N ALA A 23 3.90 6.15 14.15
CA ALA A 23 3.63 7.53 13.79
C ALA A 23 3.82 7.68 12.28
N PHE A 24 2.71 7.79 11.55
CA PHE A 24 2.71 8.13 10.14
C PHE A 24 2.89 9.64 10.05
N SER A 25 4.14 10.09 10.08
CA SER A 25 4.52 11.46 9.74
C SER A 25 4.94 11.46 8.28
N GLU A 26 3.98 11.64 7.37
CA GLU A 26 4.30 11.95 5.99
C GLU A 26 3.45 13.13 5.55
N GLN A 27 4.13 14.28 5.51
CA GLN A 27 3.63 15.50 4.93
C GLN A 27 3.36 15.24 3.45
N GLU A 28 2.11 14.95 3.14
CA GLU A 28 1.63 14.74 1.77
C GLU A 28 1.61 16.11 1.07
N GLN A 29 2.78 16.52 0.59
CA GLN A 29 2.92 17.63 -0.34
C GLN A 29 2.07 17.32 -1.56
N MET A 30 0.98 18.07 -1.70
CA MET A 30 0.11 18.09 -2.87
C MET A 30 0.91 18.59 -4.08
N VAL A 31 1.71 17.70 -4.68
CA VAL A 31 2.24 17.94 -6.03
C VAL A 31 1.13 17.60 -7.00
N SER A 32 0.40 18.63 -7.44
CA SER A 32 -0.64 18.48 -8.45
C SER A 32 -0.02 17.80 -9.69
N PRO A 33 -0.58 16.70 -10.18
CA PRO A 33 -0.04 16.02 -11.35
C PRO A 33 -0.07 16.97 -12.55
N LYS A 34 1.10 17.37 -13.04
CA LYS A 34 1.26 18.20 -14.24
C LYS A 34 1.00 17.30 -15.45
N VAL A 35 -0.21 17.38 -15.99
CA VAL A 35 -0.66 16.61 -17.15
C VAL A 35 -0.01 17.23 -18.39
N VAL A 36 0.92 16.51 -19.02
CA VAL A 36 1.54 16.93 -20.30
C VAL A 36 1.02 15.96 -21.36
N GLY A 37 -0.05 16.35 -22.06
CA GLY A 37 -0.79 15.46 -22.96
C GLY A 37 -1.57 14.37 -22.19
N GLU A 38 -1.56 13.12 -22.67
CA GLU A 38 -2.15 11.97 -21.93
C GLU A 38 -1.21 11.35 -20.88
N GLN A 39 0.00 11.91 -20.71
CA GLN A 39 1.00 11.39 -19.80
C GLN A 39 1.05 12.20 -18.51
N VAL A 40 1.07 11.49 -17.38
CA VAL A 40 1.13 12.08 -16.04
C VAL A 40 2.48 11.72 -15.42
N ARG A 41 3.11 12.71 -14.77
CA ARG A 41 4.29 12.46 -13.96
C ARG A 41 3.89 11.69 -12.70
N CYS A 42 4.41 10.47 -12.56
CA CYS A 42 4.14 9.64 -11.39
C CYS A 42 5.11 9.99 -10.24
N PRO A 43 4.64 10.24 -9.01
CA PRO A 43 5.52 10.57 -7.88
C PRO A 43 6.37 9.38 -7.42
N LEU A 44 5.91 8.14 -7.60
CA LEU A 44 6.67 6.95 -7.18
C LEU A 44 7.85 6.62 -8.10
N CYS A 45 7.62 6.51 -9.42
CA CYS A 45 8.69 6.18 -10.36
C CYS A 45 9.41 7.41 -10.94
N ASN A 46 8.96 8.64 -10.65
CA ASN A 46 9.46 9.90 -11.22
C ASN A 46 9.49 9.98 -12.76
N GLU A 47 8.80 9.05 -13.44
CA GLU A 47 8.71 8.98 -14.90
C GLU A 47 7.36 9.52 -15.39
N TYR A 48 7.38 10.06 -16.61
CA TYR A 48 6.15 10.37 -17.35
C TYR A 48 5.57 9.06 -17.87
N SER A 49 4.38 8.72 -17.39
CA SER A 49 3.74 7.44 -17.71
C SER A 49 2.25 7.62 -17.95
N GLN A 50 1.68 6.71 -18.73
CA GLN A 50 0.25 6.68 -18.96
C GLN A 50 -0.46 6.06 -17.75
N LEU A 51 -1.54 6.71 -17.31
CA LEU A 51 -2.42 6.21 -16.28
C LEU A 51 -3.51 5.32 -16.89
N LEU A 52 -3.41 4.02 -16.62
CA LEU A 52 -4.28 3.00 -17.20
C LEU A 52 -5.44 2.66 -16.27
N ARG A 53 -6.60 2.31 -16.83
CA ARG A 53 -7.70 1.73 -16.02
C ARG A 53 -7.26 0.39 -15.45
N VAL A 54 -7.73 0.05 -14.24
CA VAL A 54 -7.44 -1.23 -13.56
C VAL A 54 -7.64 -2.45 -14.47
N SER A 55 -8.71 -2.50 -15.27
CA SER A 55 -8.97 -3.62 -16.19
C SER A 55 -7.92 -3.76 -17.29
N LYS A 56 -7.36 -2.65 -17.80
CA LYS A 56 -6.30 -2.67 -18.81
C LYS A 56 -4.95 -3.00 -18.18
N ALA A 57 -4.68 -2.44 -16.99
CA ALA A 57 -3.51 -2.75 -16.20
C ALA A 57 -3.40 -4.24 -15.86
N ALA A 58 -4.49 -4.85 -15.38
CA ALA A 58 -4.57 -6.28 -15.08
C ALA A 58 -4.18 -7.15 -16.31
N LYS A 59 -4.68 -6.79 -17.50
CA LYS A 59 -4.34 -7.49 -18.75
C LYS A 59 -2.88 -7.34 -19.16
N LEU A 60 -2.29 -6.14 -18.99
CA LEU A 60 -0.89 -5.90 -19.35
C LEU A 60 0.09 -6.60 -18.40
N ALA A 61 -0.26 -6.65 -17.12
CA ALA A 61 0.54 -7.30 -16.08
C ALA A 61 0.31 -8.82 -15.99
N ASP A 62 -0.67 -9.35 -16.74
CA ASP A 62 -1.16 -10.73 -16.63
C ASP A 62 -1.49 -11.14 -15.18
N VAL A 63 -2.14 -10.23 -14.44
CA VAL A 63 -2.57 -10.45 -13.06
C VAL A 63 -4.06 -10.21 -12.88
N SER A 64 -4.61 -10.76 -11.81
CA SER A 64 -6.00 -10.50 -11.44
C SER A 64 -6.22 -9.02 -11.06
N ARG A 65 -7.44 -8.51 -11.29
CA ARG A 65 -7.84 -7.17 -10.80
C ARG A 65 -7.65 -7.02 -9.29
N ARG A 66 -7.88 -8.09 -8.52
CA ARG A 66 -7.68 -8.14 -7.06
C ARG A 66 -6.22 -7.89 -6.69
N THR A 67 -5.28 -8.44 -7.47
CA THR A 67 -3.84 -8.21 -7.31
C THR A 67 -3.49 -6.75 -7.56
N ILE A 68 -4.08 -6.12 -8.58
CA ILE A 68 -3.89 -4.67 -8.82
C ILE A 68 -4.39 -3.86 -7.63
N TYR A 69 -5.57 -4.14 -7.09
CA TYR A 69 -6.07 -3.44 -5.90
C TYR A 69 -5.16 -3.64 -4.69
N ARG A 70 -4.62 -4.85 -4.50
CA ARG A 70 -3.62 -5.11 -3.46
C ARG A 70 -2.36 -4.26 -3.65
N TYR A 71 -1.85 -4.10 -4.88
CA TYR A 71 -0.70 -3.23 -5.14
C TYR A 71 -0.98 -1.75 -4.84
N ILE A 72 -2.22 -1.31 -5.04
CA ILE A 72 -2.65 0.04 -4.67
C ILE A 72 -2.68 0.18 -3.14
N GLU A 73 -3.25 -0.80 -2.43
CA GLU A 73 -3.31 -0.82 -0.96
C GLU A 73 -1.93 -0.89 -0.31
N GLU A 74 -1.00 -1.64 -0.91
CA GLU A 74 0.39 -1.75 -0.47
C GLU A 74 1.24 -0.51 -0.82
N GLY A 75 0.72 0.41 -1.65
CA GLY A 75 1.46 1.59 -2.11
C GLY A 75 2.59 1.28 -3.10
N THR A 76 2.66 0.07 -3.64
CA THR A 76 3.69 -0.34 -4.61
C THR A 76 3.45 0.25 -6.00
N VAL A 77 2.19 0.62 -6.30
CA VAL A 77 1.82 1.25 -7.57
C VAL A 77 1.05 2.53 -7.31
N TYR A 78 1.45 3.60 -8.00
CA TYR A 78 0.75 4.88 -7.91
C TYR A 78 -0.61 4.77 -8.58
N ALA A 79 -1.65 5.17 -7.85
CA ALA A 79 -3.01 5.19 -8.34
C ALA A 79 -3.69 6.52 -8.07
N VAL A 80 -4.45 6.99 -9.05
CA VAL A 80 -5.30 8.18 -8.94
C VAL A 80 -6.74 7.74 -9.04
N ARG A 81 -7.55 8.14 -8.05
CA ARG A 81 -8.99 7.96 -8.12
C ARG A 81 -9.57 9.04 -9.04
N VAL A 82 -10.16 8.62 -10.14
CA VAL A 82 -10.85 9.53 -11.08
C VAL A 82 -12.31 9.64 -10.65
N ALA A 83 -12.92 10.82 -10.87
CA ALA A 83 -14.30 11.15 -10.51
C ALA A 83 -15.25 9.94 -10.70
N GLY A 84 -15.76 9.43 -9.56
CA GLY A 84 -16.50 8.17 -9.47
C GLY A 84 -15.81 7.10 -8.60
N LYS A 85 -15.79 5.86 -9.11
CA LYS A 85 -15.29 4.65 -8.42
C LYS A 85 -14.12 3.96 -9.15
N THR A 86 -13.59 4.58 -10.21
CA THR A 86 -12.54 3.96 -11.02
C THR A 86 -11.17 4.50 -10.66
N TYR A 87 -10.24 3.59 -10.40
CA TYR A 87 -8.83 3.90 -10.26
C TYR A 87 -8.14 3.90 -11.62
N ARG A 88 -7.20 4.83 -11.77
CA ARG A 88 -6.19 4.79 -12.81
C ARG A 88 -4.84 4.51 -12.17
N VAL A 89 -4.08 3.59 -12.72
CA VAL A 89 -2.79 3.14 -12.19
C VAL A 89 -1.65 3.50 -13.14
N CYS A 90 -0.50 3.84 -12.57
CA CYS A 90 0.73 4.09 -13.31
C CYS A 90 1.22 2.81 -14.00
N SER A 91 1.34 2.86 -15.33
CA SER A 91 1.89 1.75 -16.12
C SER A 91 3.35 1.46 -15.79
N GLY A 92 4.17 2.47 -15.55
CA GLY A 92 5.60 2.30 -15.22
C GLY A 92 5.82 1.58 -13.88
N CYS A 93 5.14 2.01 -12.83
CA CYS A 93 5.20 1.33 -11.52
C CYS A 93 4.70 -0.12 -11.62
N LEU A 94 3.60 -0.33 -12.35
CA LEU A 94 3.03 -1.66 -12.53
C LEU A 94 4.00 -2.62 -13.23
N LEU A 95 4.62 -2.20 -14.32
CA LEU A 95 5.59 -3.02 -15.04
C LEU A 95 6.83 -3.30 -14.18
N LYS A 96 7.31 -2.32 -13.42
CA LYS A 96 8.42 -2.55 -12.49
C LYS A 96 8.05 -3.61 -11.44
N GLN A 97 6.84 -3.58 -10.92
CA GLN A 97 6.38 -4.57 -9.94
C GLN A 97 6.32 -5.99 -10.53
N VAL A 98 5.90 -6.14 -11.79
CA VAL A 98 5.79 -7.45 -12.45
C VAL A 98 7.16 -7.98 -12.90
N LEU A 99 8.05 -7.10 -13.35
CA LEU A 99 9.36 -7.48 -13.89
C LEU A 99 10.44 -7.65 -12.82
N TYR A 100 10.44 -6.82 -11.77
CA TYR A 100 11.47 -6.83 -10.71
C TYR A 100 10.97 -7.38 -9.37
N GLY A 101 9.66 -7.50 -9.16
CA GLY A 101 9.06 -8.00 -7.92
C GLY A 101 8.81 -9.50 -7.89
N ARG A 102 9.57 -10.29 -8.67
CA ARG A 102 9.42 -11.74 -8.78
C ARG A 102 10.52 -12.47 -8.02
#